data_AF-A0A7X7C536-F1
#
_entry.id   AF-A0A7X7C536-F1
#
_cell.length_a   1.000
_cell.length_b   1.000
_cell.length_c   1.000
_cell.angle_alpha   90.00
_cell.angle_beta   90.00
_cell.angle_gamma   90.00
#
_symmetry.space_group_name_H-M   'P 1'
#
loop_
_entity.id
_entity.type
_entity.pdbx_description
1 polymer ?
#
loop_
_entity_poly.entity_id
_entity_poly.type
_entity_poly.pdbx_seq_one_letter_code
_entity_poly.pdbx_strand_id
1 'polypeptide(L)'
;MDVSLIISLVAAAAGVAAVIVAAIALTSSNSVARTQIFLDLRKAHNEVQSKMDDRYHDNEWNPLENEVGRKSIEKYWLHTLSEWYATKKLNKGKFDDLWHEYYVPAIASGLRNKPIRIVLWNMLYGKPGSTFSGFRKEFGQTIEEIYRATYHKELKDDC
;
A
#
# COMPACT_ATOMS: atom_id res chain seq x y z
N MET A 1 17.04 -44.67 38.90
CA MET A 1 16.40 -43.66 38.03
C MET A 1 16.13 -44.35 36.70
N ASP A 2 14.86 -44.48 36.32
CA ASP A 2 14.47 -45.29 35.16
C ASP A 2 14.95 -44.64 33.86
N VAL A 3 15.61 -45.44 33.01
CA VAL A 3 16.10 -45.03 31.69
C VAL A 3 14.96 -44.47 30.83
N SER A 4 13.75 -45.02 30.98
CA SER A 4 12.52 -44.54 30.34
C SER A 4 12.21 -43.07 30.67
N LEU A 5 12.38 -42.66 31.94
CA LEU A 5 12.11 -41.30 32.39
C LEU A 5 13.08 -40.28 31.76
N ILE A 6 14.35 -40.66 31.62
CA ILE A 6 15.39 -39.83 31.00
C ILE A 6 15.08 -39.64 29.51
N ILE A 7 14.70 -40.71 28.81
CA ILE A 7 14.34 -40.65 27.39
C ILE A 7 13.12 -39.75 27.17
N SER A 8 12.08 -39.86 28.00
CA SER A 8 10.90 -39.01 27.90
C SER A 8 11.22 -37.52 28.14
N LEU A 9 12.10 -37.21 29.09
CA LEU A 9 12.55 -35.83 29.36
C LEU A 9 13.31 -35.22 28.20
N VAL A 10 14.23 -35.99 27.60
CA VAL A 10 15.02 -35.53 26.43
C VAL A 10 14.11 -35.33 25.21
N ALA A 11 13.17 -36.25 24.96
CA ALA A 11 12.21 -36.12 23.88
C ALA A 11 11.28 -34.90 24.05
N ALA A 12 10.82 -34.63 25.27
CA ALA A 12 10.00 -33.45 25.58
C ALA A 12 10.79 -32.15 25.36
N ALA A 13 12.04 -32.08 25.81
CA ALA A 13 12.90 -30.92 25.61
C ALA A 13 13.18 -30.67 24.11
N ALA A 14 13.42 -31.72 23.33
CA ALA A 14 13.60 -31.61 21.89
C ALA A 14 12.33 -31.12 21.17
N GLY A 15 11.15 -31.60 21.60
CA GLY A 15 9.86 -31.13 21.08
C GLY A 15 9.61 -29.64 21.33
N VAL A 16 9.89 -29.16 22.54
CA VAL A 16 9.77 -27.72 22.88
C VAL A 16 10.73 -26.88 22.06
N ALA A 17 11.99 -27.31 21.92
CA ALA A 17 12.98 -26.61 21.09
C ALA A 17 12.55 -26.53 19.62
N ALA A 18 12.00 -27.62 19.06
CA ALA A 18 11.50 -27.64 17.69
C ALA A 18 10.33 -26.67 17.47
N VAL A 19 9.40 -26.58 18.43
CA VAL A 19 8.30 -25.60 18.38
C VAL A 19 8.81 -24.16 18.42
N ILE A 20 9.78 -23.87 19.29
CA ILE A 20 10.40 -22.54 19.37
C ILE A 20 11.10 -22.18 18.06
N VAL A 21 11.90 -23.09 17.49
CA VAL A 21 12.58 -22.88 16.21
C VAL A 21 11.58 -22.70 15.07
N ALA A 22 10.52 -23.50 15.02
CA ALA A 22 9.45 -23.35 14.03
C ALA A 22 8.74 -22.01 14.17
N ALA A 23 8.46 -21.55 15.40
CA ALA A 23 7.88 -20.24 15.64
C ALA A 23 8.80 -19.10 15.18
N ILE A 24 10.09 -19.17 15.47
CA ILE A 24 11.10 -18.19 15.01
C ILE A 24 11.23 -18.22 13.47
N ALA A 25 11.22 -19.40 12.86
CA ALA A 25 11.28 -19.54 11.41
C ALA A 25 10.03 -18.95 10.74
N LEU A 26 8.84 -19.12 11.32
CA LEU A 26 7.60 -18.53 10.83
C LEU A 26 7.61 -17.00 10.96
N THR A 27 8.09 -16.43 12.06
CA THR A 27 8.19 -14.97 12.23
C THR A 27 9.23 -14.35 11.31
N SER A 28 10.39 -15.02 11.15
CA SER A 28 11.44 -14.61 10.21
C SER A 28 10.96 -14.69 8.77
N SER A 29 10.31 -15.78 8.37
CA SER A 29 9.76 -15.96 7.01
C SER A 29 8.70 -14.90 6.69
N ASN A 30 7.81 -14.60 7.63
CA ASN A 30 6.85 -13.52 7.47
C ASN A 30 7.57 -12.16 7.30
N SER A 31 8.60 -11.88 8.09
CA SER A 31 9.37 -10.62 8.00
C SER A 31 10.08 -10.47 6.65
N VAL A 32 10.66 -11.56 6.13
CA VAL A 32 11.27 -11.61 4.80
C VAL A 32 10.23 -11.35 3.71
N ALA A 33 9.05 -12.00 3.79
CA ALA A 33 7.97 -11.79 2.84
C ALA A 33 7.46 -10.34 2.83
N ARG A 34 7.29 -9.68 4.00
CA ARG A 34 6.88 -8.26 4.04
C ARG A 34 7.95 -7.37 3.41
N THR A 35 9.22 -7.64 3.70
CA THR A 35 10.35 -6.87 3.17
C THR A 35 10.40 -7.00 1.64
N GLN A 36 10.24 -8.22 1.11
CA GLN A 36 10.24 -8.45 -0.33
C GLN A 36 9.08 -7.72 -1.02
N ILE A 37 7.85 -7.86 -0.51
CA ILE A 37 6.68 -7.16 -1.06
C ILE A 37 6.89 -5.64 -1.03
N PHE A 38 7.43 -5.10 0.08
CA PHE A 38 7.74 -3.68 0.18
C PHE A 38 8.77 -3.24 -0.86
N LEU A 39 9.86 -3.99 -1.03
CA LEU A 39 10.90 -3.68 -2.02
C LEU A 39 10.36 -3.73 -3.45
N ASP A 40 9.52 -4.72 -3.77
CA ASP A 40 8.91 -4.86 -5.09
C ASP A 40 7.94 -3.72 -5.39
N LEU A 41 7.08 -3.36 -4.43
CA LEU A 41 6.18 -2.20 -4.55
C LEU A 41 6.99 -0.91 -4.67
N ARG A 42 8.04 -0.73 -3.86
CA ARG A 42 8.89 0.47 -3.89
C ARG A 42 9.63 0.62 -5.21
N LYS A 43 10.11 -0.48 -5.79
CA LYS A 43 10.74 -0.47 -7.12
C LYS A 43 9.75 -0.01 -8.18
N ALA A 44 8.56 -0.59 -8.21
CA ALA A 44 7.51 -0.20 -9.15
C ALA A 44 7.07 1.27 -8.96
N HIS A 45 7.01 1.75 -7.72
CA HIS A 45 6.76 3.16 -7.41
C HIS A 45 7.81 4.07 -8.05
N ASN A 46 9.10 3.77 -7.88
CA ASN A 46 10.18 4.57 -8.46
C ASN A 46 10.11 4.59 -9.99
N GLU A 47 9.75 3.46 -10.62
CA GLU A 47 9.58 3.37 -12.07
C GLU A 47 8.37 4.19 -12.59
N VAL A 48 7.32 4.32 -11.79
CA VAL A 48 6.17 5.18 -12.10
C VAL A 48 6.56 6.64 -11.92
N GLN A 49 7.19 6.98 -10.79
CA GLN A 49 7.61 8.34 -10.47
C GLN A 49 8.60 8.89 -11.50
N SER A 50 9.56 8.08 -11.96
CA SER A 50 10.54 8.50 -12.98
C SER A 50 9.93 8.76 -14.36
N LYS A 51 8.66 8.39 -14.56
CA LYS A 51 7.90 8.59 -15.81
C LYS A 51 6.81 9.65 -15.65
N MET A 52 6.70 10.27 -14.47
CA MET A 52 5.77 11.37 -14.25
C MET A 52 6.27 12.63 -14.94
N ASP A 53 5.34 13.41 -15.46
CA ASP A 53 5.63 14.70 -16.08
C ASP A 53 5.98 15.72 -14.99
N ASP A 54 7.19 16.29 -15.00
CA ASP A 54 7.73 17.20 -13.97
C ASP A 54 6.79 18.35 -13.57
N ARG A 55 5.85 18.73 -14.46
CA ARG A 55 4.84 19.75 -14.19
C ARG A 55 3.83 19.34 -13.11
N TYR A 56 3.82 18.09 -12.65
CA TYR A 56 2.93 17.66 -11.56
C TYR A 56 3.17 18.40 -10.23
N HIS A 57 4.30 19.11 -10.11
CA HIS A 57 4.61 20.01 -9.00
C HIS A 57 4.01 21.42 -9.16
N ASP A 58 3.54 21.78 -10.34
CA ASP A 58 2.89 23.06 -10.62
C ASP A 58 1.39 22.99 -10.31
N ASN A 59 0.93 23.77 -9.34
CA ASN A 59 -0.47 23.79 -8.93
C ASN A 59 -1.43 24.41 -9.97
N GLU A 60 -0.89 25.17 -10.92
CA GLU A 60 -1.66 25.76 -12.02
C GLU A 60 -1.76 24.83 -13.22
N TRP A 61 -0.93 23.79 -13.28
CA TRP A 61 -0.96 22.83 -14.37
C TRP A 61 -2.19 21.92 -14.28
N ASN A 62 -2.99 21.91 -15.34
CA ASN A 62 -4.12 20.99 -15.49
C ASN A 62 -3.70 19.73 -16.26
N PRO A 63 -3.52 18.58 -15.61
CA PRO A 63 -3.11 17.36 -16.30
C PRO A 63 -4.20 16.82 -17.22
N LEU A 64 -5.48 17.17 -17.04
CA LEU A 64 -6.57 16.65 -17.89
C LEU A 64 -6.49 17.14 -19.34
N GLU A 65 -5.85 18.28 -19.58
CA GLU A 65 -5.62 18.84 -20.92
C GLU A 65 -4.38 18.23 -21.60
N ASN A 66 -3.54 17.50 -20.85
CA ASN A 66 -2.34 16.86 -21.35
C ASN A 66 -2.45 15.33 -21.21
N GLU A 67 -2.66 14.61 -22.30
CA GLU A 67 -2.87 13.15 -22.25
C GLU A 67 -1.70 12.39 -21.62
N VAL A 68 -0.46 12.80 -21.89
CA VAL A 68 0.75 12.15 -21.35
C VAL A 68 0.82 12.35 -19.84
N GLY A 69 0.66 13.59 -19.39
CA GLY A 69 0.60 13.96 -17.97
C GLY A 69 -0.50 13.22 -17.23
N ARG A 70 -1.74 13.27 -17.75
CA ARG A 70 -2.88 12.51 -17.21
C ARG A 70 -2.57 11.03 -17.06
N LYS A 71 -2.12 10.35 -18.12
CA LYS A 71 -1.82 8.91 -18.09
C LYS A 71 -0.70 8.56 -17.12
N SER A 72 0.29 9.44 -16.93
CA SER A 72 1.36 9.22 -15.95
C SER A 72 0.83 9.24 -14.51
N ILE A 73 -0.06 10.19 -14.19
CA ILE A 73 -0.70 10.29 -12.87
C ILE A 73 -1.75 9.18 -12.68
N GLU A 74 -2.46 8.75 -13.73
CA GLU A 74 -3.35 7.59 -13.66
C GLU A 74 -2.57 6.32 -13.27
N LYS A 75 -1.38 6.11 -13.83
CA LYS A 75 -0.50 5.00 -13.45
C LYS A 75 -0.06 5.07 -11.98
N TYR A 76 0.22 6.27 -11.48
CA TYR A 76 0.51 6.49 -10.05
C TYR A 76 -0.66 6.02 -9.17
N TRP A 77 -1.90 6.38 -9.52
CA TRP A 77 -3.07 5.95 -8.74
C TRP A 77 -3.39 4.46 -8.86
N LEU A 78 -3.17 3.86 -10.03
CA LEU A 78 -3.30 2.41 -10.21
C LEU A 78 -2.22 1.63 -9.43
N HIS A 79 -1.01 2.19 -9.33
CA HIS A 79 0.03 1.63 -8.48
C HIS A 79 -0.35 1.76 -7.00
N THR A 80 -0.86 2.91 -6.57
CA THR A 80 -1.37 3.13 -5.21
C THR A 80 -2.52 2.17 -4.87
N LEU A 81 -3.41 1.88 -5.82
CA LEU A 81 -4.43 0.83 -5.66
C LEU A 81 -3.79 -0.54 -5.43
N SER A 82 -2.70 -0.86 -6.14
CA SER A 82 -1.99 -2.13 -5.99
C SER A 82 -1.34 -2.26 -4.61
N GLU A 83 -0.74 -1.19 -4.09
CA GLU A 83 -0.21 -1.10 -2.72
C GLU A 83 -1.32 -1.31 -1.69
N TRP A 84 -2.45 -0.61 -1.85
CA TRP A 84 -3.64 -0.77 -1.00
C TRP A 84 -4.19 -2.20 -1.05
N TYR A 85 -4.29 -2.80 -2.23
CA TYR A 85 -4.80 -4.16 -2.38
C TYR A 85 -3.86 -5.18 -1.73
N ALA A 86 -2.55 -5.06 -1.97
CA ALA A 86 -1.56 -5.94 -1.38
C ALA A 86 -1.56 -5.89 0.16
N THR A 87 -1.74 -4.70 0.73
CA THR A 87 -1.69 -4.47 2.18
C THR A 87 -3.04 -4.71 2.87
N LYS A 88 -4.13 -4.12 2.37
CA LYS A 88 -5.46 -4.16 3.02
C LYS A 88 -6.32 -5.35 2.63
N LYS A 89 -6.13 -5.93 1.43
CA LYS A 89 -6.93 -7.07 0.95
C LYS A 89 -6.20 -8.39 1.06
N LEU A 90 -5.02 -8.52 0.46
CA LEU A 90 -4.29 -9.79 0.44
C LEU A 90 -3.67 -10.14 1.81
N ASN A 91 -3.15 -9.13 2.52
CA ASN A 91 -2.41 -9.32 3.77
C ASN A 91 -3.07 -8.59 4.96
N LYS A 92 -4.41 -8.57 4.99
CA LYS A 92 -5.19 -7.88 6.01
C LYS A 92 -4.68 -8.19 7.43
N GLY A 93 -4.41 -7.15 8.22
CA GLY A 93 -3.89 -7.27 9.59
C GLY A 93 -2.37 -7.44 9.69
N LYS A 94 -1.72 -8.07 8.69
CA LYS A 94 -0.27 -8.34 8.74
C LYS A 94 0.58 -7.13 8.38
N PHE A 95 0.08 -6.27 7.49
CA PHE A 95 0.78 -5.08 6.99
C PHE A 95 0.11 -3.78 7.43
N ASP A 96 -0.68 -3.80 8.50
CA ASP A 96 -1.36 -2.59 8.99
C ASP A 96 -0.34 -1.53 9.44
N ASP A 97 0.70 -1.90 10.19
CA ASP A 97 1.77 -0.96 10.58
C ASP A 97 2.45 -0.36 9.34
N LEU A 98 2.82 -1.19 8.36
CA LEU A 98 3.43 -0.71 7.11
C LEU A 98 2.48 0.23 6.34
N TRP A 99 1.19 -0.07 6.32
CA TRP A 99 0.19 0.78 5.71
C TRP A 99 0.11 2.14 6.41
N HIS A 100 -0.02 2.16 7.73
CA HIS A 100 -0.22 3.37 8.51
C HIS A 100 1.05 4.22 8.64
N GLU A 101 2.22 3.61 8.78
CA GLU A 101 3.49 4.32 8.99
C GLU A 101 4.11 4.82 7.67
N TYR A 102 3.93 4.08 6.56
CA TYR A 102 4.59 4.40 5.30
C TYR A 102 3.63 4.86 4.21
N TYR A 103 2.64 4.02 3.85
CA TYR A 103 1.79 4.30 2.69
C TYR A 103 0.81 5.46 2.95
N VAL A 104 0.20 5.54 4.13
CA VAL A 104 -0.72 6.63 4.47
C VAL A 104 -0.04 8.01 4.37
N PRO A 105 1.13 8.26 4.98
CA PRO A 105 1.85 9.53 4.79
C PRO A 105 2.26 9.81 3.34
N ALA A 106 2.69 8.78 2.60
CA ALA A 106 3.07 8.94 1.19
C ALA A 106 1.87 9.35 0.32
N ILE A 107 0.72 8.69 0.51
CA ILE A 107 -0.54 9.02 -0.16
C ILE A 107 -0.99 10.43 0.24
N ALA A 108 -0.95 10.76 1.53
CA ALA A 108 -1.30 12.09 2.02
C ALA A 108 -0.44 13.18 1.37
N SER A 109 0.86 12.96 1.23
CA SER A 109 1.78 13.86 0.51
C SER A 109 1.41 13.98 -0.98
N GLY A 110 1.07 12.87 -1.64
CA GLY A 110 0.57 12.87 -3.02
C GLY A 110 -0.71 13.71 -3.17
N LEU A 111 -1.67 13.50 -2.27
CA LEU A 111 -2.93 14.25 -2.18
C LEU A 111 -2.74 15.74 -1.88
N ARG A 112 -1.57 16.20 -1.42
CA ARG A 112 -1.30 17.64 -1.30
C ARG A 112 -1.19 18.32 -2.66
N ASN A 113 -0.78 17.60 -3.70
CA ASN A 113 -0.55 18.15 -5.04
C ASN A 113 -1.86 18.21 -5.83
N LYS A 114 -2.24 19.42 -6.26
CA LYS A 114 -3.50 19.64 -6.99
C LYS A 114 -3.59 18.84 -8.31
N PRO A 115 -2.57 18.77 -9.17
CA PRO A 115 -2.62 17.93 -10.38
C PRO A 115 -2.91 16.46 -10.07
N ILE A 116 -2.25 15.92 -9.04
CA ILE A 116 -2.42 14.53 -8.61
C ILE A 116 -3.86 14.28 -8.14
N ARG A 117 -4.42 15.19 -7.34
CA ARG A 117 -5.81 15.10 -6.84
C ARG A 117 -6.85 15.17 -7.97
N ILE A 118 -6.72 16.10 -8.91
CA ILE A 118 -7.69 16.28 -10.00
C ILE A 118 -7.82 15.00 -10.82
N VAL A 119 -6.69 14.34 -11.12
CA VAL A 119 -6.72 13.06 -11.85
C VAL A 119 -7.39 11.97 -11.01
N LEU A 120 -7.08 11.88 -9.70
CA LEU A 120 -7.76 10.94 -8.81
C LEU A 120 -9.28 11.15 -8.83
N TRP A 121 -9.70 12.40 -8.65
CA TRP A 121 -11.11 12.77 -8.62
C TRP A 121 -11.78 12.39 -9.94
N ASN A 122 -11.14 12.66 -11.09
CA ASN A 122 -11.64 12.25 -12.39
C ASN A 122 -11.71 10.71 -12.54
N MET A 123 -10.76 9.95 -11.99
CA MET A 123 -10.83 8.48 -11.98
C MET A 123 -11.94 7.96 -11.05
N LEU A 124 -12.18 8.62 -9.91
CA LEU A 124 -13.15 8.22 -8.90
C LEU A 124 -14.58 8.68 -9.17
N TYR A 125 -14.78 9.76 -9.94
CA TYR A 125 -16.09 10.40 -10.13
C TYR A 125 -16.37 10.82 -11.58
N GLY A 126 -15.35 10.92 -12.43
CA GLY A 126 -15.48 11.29 -13.84
C GLY A 126 -16.09 10.19 -14.73
N LYS A 127 -16.11 10.48 -16.04
CA LYS A 127 -16.65 9.58 -17.07
C LYS A 127 -15.90 8.23 -17.11
N PRO A 128 -16.58 7.10 -17.40
CA PRO A 128 -15.98 5.78 -17.36
C PRO A 128 -14.81 5.67 -18.35
N GLY A 129 -13.60 5.45 -17.82
CA GLY A 129 -12.38 5.30 -18.60
C GLY A 129 -11.24 4.64 -17.82
N SER A 130 -11.16 4.85 -16.50
CA SER A 130 -10.26 4.12 -15.61
C SER A 130 -11.05 3.16 -14.72
N THR A 131 -10.74 1.87 -14.82
CA THR A 131 -11.30 0.85 -13.94
C THR A 131 -10.30 0.58 -12.82
N PHE A 132 -10.63 0.95 -11.59
CA PHE A 132 -9.95 0.44 -10.39
C PHE A 132 -10.27 -1.05 -10.16
N SER A 133 -10.40 -1.85 -11.23
CA SER A 133 -10.65 -3.30 -11.25
C SER A 133 -11.77 -3.77 -10.30
N GLY A 134 -12.86 -3.01 -10.18
CA GLY A 134 -13.97 -3.31 -9.28
C GLY A 134 -13.80 -2.80 -7.84
N PHE A 135 -12.62 -2.32 -7.46
CA PHE A 135 -12.32 -1.80 -6.12
C PHE A 135 -12.51 -0.27 -5.97
N ARG A 136 -13.06 0.40 -6.99
CA ARG A 136 -13.26 1.86 -7.02
C ARG A 136 -13.89 2.40 -5.73
N LYS A 137 -14.97 1.75 -5.25
CA LYS A 137 -15.70 2.21 -4.07
C LYS A 137 -14.86 2.10 -2.80
N GLU A 138 -14.28 0.93 -2.55
CA GLU A 138 -13.53 0.68 -1.31
C GLU A 138 -12.20 1.45 -1.26
N PHE A 139 -11.50 1.51 -2.39
CA PHE A 139 -10.29 2.30 -2.53
C PHE A 139 -10.61 3.79 -2.38
N GLY A 140 -11.64 4.30 -3.07
CA GLY A 140 -12.08 5.69 -2.95
C GLY A 140 -12.43 6.07 -1.52
N GLN A 141 -13.16 5.21 -0.80
CA GLN A 141 -13.45 5.42 0.63
C GLN A 141 -12.17 5.52 1.47
N THR A 142 -11.20 4.62 1.25
CA THR A 142 -9.93 4.66 1.97
C THR A 142 -9.17 5.98 1.70
N ILE A 143 -9.16 6.44 0.45
CA ILE A 143 -8.49 7.69 0.09
C ILE A 143 -9.21 8.91 0.70
N GLU A 144 -10.54 8.94 0.67
CA GLU A 144 -11.35 9.99 1.32
C GLU A 144 -11.12 10.04 2.84
N GLU A 145 -11.00 8.87 3.49
CA GLU A 145 -10.68 8.78 4.91
C GLU A 145 -9.28 9.36 5.21
N ILE A 146 -8.27 9.02 4.40
CA ILE A 146 -6.92 9.59 4.53
C ILE A 146 -6.95 11.11 4.31
N TYR A 147 -7.66 11.58 3.29
CA TYR A 147 -7.77 13.00 2.97
C TYR A 147 -8.42 13.78 4.11
N ARG A 148 -9.57 13.29 4.60
CA ARG A 148 -10.32 13.89 5.70
C ARG A 148 -9.53 13.91 7.01
N ALA A 149 -8.85 12.81 7.33
CA ALA A 149 -8.02 12.73 8.53
C ALA A 149 -6.83 13.70 8.50
N THR A 150 -6.26 13.95 7.31
CA THR A 150 -5.07 14.81 7.15
C THR A 150 -5.42 16.29 7.00
N TYR A 151 -6.46 16.61 6.23
CA TYR A 151 -6.78 17.98 5.79
C TYR A 151 -8.09 18.53 6.36
N HIS A 152 -8.85 17.72 7.10
CA HIS A 152 -10.13 18.09 7.72
C HIS A 152 -11.19 18.58 6.71
N LYS A 153 -11.18 18.04 5.49
CA LYS A 153 -12.07 18.39 4.37
C LYS A 153 -12.46 17.15 3.55
N GLU A 154 -13.46 17.27 2.67
CA GLU A 154 -13.79 16.23 1.69
C GLU A 154 -12.99 16.44 0.39
N LEU A 155 -12.55 15.36 -0.26
CA LEU A 155 -11.72 15.47 -1.47
C LEU A 155 -12.44 16.22 -2.59
N LYS A 156 -13.76 16.05 -2.67
CA LYS A 156 -14.64 16.70 -3.64
C LYS A 156 -14.66 18.24 -3.53
N ASP A 157 -14.29 18.80 -2.37
CA ASP A 157 -14.36 20.24 -2.13
C ASP A 157 -13.11 20.96 -2.66
N ASP A 158 -12.02 20.22 -2.91
CA ASP A 158 -10.70 20.74 -3.31
C ASP A 158 -10.26 20.29 -4.73
N CYS A 159 -11.19 19.75 -5.53
CA CYS A 159 -10.99 19.29 -6.92
C CYS A 159 -12.00 19.93 -7.86
#